data_AF-A0A8J6NDI0-F1
#
_entry.id   AF-A0A8J6NDI0-F1
#
_cell.length_a   1.000
_cell.length_b   1.000
_cell.length_c   1.000
_cell.angle_alpha   90.00
_cell.angle_beta   90.00
_cell.angle_gamma   90.00
#
_symmetry.space_group_name_H-M   'P 1'
#
loop_
_entity.id
_entity.type
_entity.pdbx_description
1 polymer ?
#
loop_
_entity_poly.entity_id
_entity_poly.type
_entity_poly.pdbx_seq_one_letter_code
_entity_poly.pdbx_strand_id
1 'polypeptide(L)'
;MRTLIAAFSSSVGKKFLMAFTGLLLSLFLIAHAIGNSTTFLGLDVFNAYAEHLHSLGFFITLFEIGLLLIFGTHIAFAIILYFQNLYARTTRYLVQKASGGRTPGSRTMPYTGLIILIFIIVHLGDFHFIEKTTTIGDLVKQTLNQPVAALFYIVAMAAVILHISHGFWSLFQTFGVNHPKYDCTLRSGTLGLTIILGTVFVLIPLLALVWSGFLS
;
A
#
# COMPACT_ATOMS: atom_id res chain seq x y z
N MET A 1 3.27 21.01 -31.85
CA MET A 1 2.59 19.74 -31.49
C MET A 1 3.34 19.14 -30.29
N ARG A 2 2.76 19.19 -29.07
CA ARG A 2 3.39 18.52 -27.92
C ARG A 2 3.07 17.03 -28.03
N THR A 3 4.09 16.20 -28.18
CA THR A 3 3.94 14.74 -28.30
C THR A 3 3.39 14.16 -26.98
N LEU A 4 2.74 12.99 -27.04
CA LEU A 4 2.29 12.27 -25.84
C LEU A 4 3.45 12.04 -24.85
N ILE A 5 4.66 11.78 -25.37
CA ILE A 5 5.90 11.68 -24.61
C ILE A 5 6.20 12.96 -23.83
N ALA A 6 6.02 14.14 -24.45
CA ALA A 6 6.23 15.43 -23.78
C ALA A 6 5.17 15.70 -22.70
N ALA A 7 3.93 15.23 -22.88
CA ALA A 7 2.88 15.34 -21.88
C ALA A 7 3.20 14.52 -20.62
N PHE A 8 3.59 13.25 -20.77
CA PHE A 8 3.93 12.36 -19.64
C PHE A 8 5.29 12.67 -19.00
N SER A 9 6.20 13.33 -19.72
CA SER A 9 7.49 13.76 -19.17
C SER A 9 7.40 15.03 -18.31
N SER A 10 6.27 15.74 -18.37
CA SER A 10 6.02 16.96 -17.58
C SER A 10 5.84 16.66 -16.07
N SER A 11 6.08 17.67 -15.23
CA SER A 11 5.86 17.55 -13.77
C SER A 11 4.40 17.23 -13.41
N VAL A 12 3.44 17.66 -14.25
CA VAL A 12 2.02 17.35 -14.09
C VAL A 12 1.74 15.90 -14.45
N GLY A 13 2.24 15.45 -15.62
CA GLY A 13 2.07 14.06 -16.08
C GLY A 13 2.63 13.03 -15.10
N LYS A 14 3.82 13.30 -14.54
CA LYS A 14 4.44 12.44 -13.52
C LYS A 14 3.62 12.32 -12.24
N LYS A 15 3.06 13.43 -11.75
CA LYS A 15 2.17 13.42 -10.57
C LYS A 15 0.88 12.66 -10.86
N PHE A 16 0.31 12.84 -12.06
CA PHE A 16 -0.86 12.09 -12.48
C PHE A 16 -0.59 10.58 -12.53
N LEU A 17 0.52 10.15 -13.14
CA LEU A 17 0.91 8.72 -13.18
C LEU A 17 1.17 8.15 -11.78
N MET A 18 1.82 8.91 -10.90
CA MET A 18 2.01 8.54 -9.49
C MET A 18 0.67 8.34 -8.76
N ALA A 19 -0.29 9.25 -8.94
CA ALA A 19 -1.62 9.13 -8.38
C ALA A 19 -2.40 7.97 -8.98
N PHE A 20 -2.37 7.80 -10.30
CA PHE A 20 -3.09 6.73 -10.99
C PHE A 20 -2.61 5.35 -10.56
N THR A 21 -1.29 5.12 -10.52
CA THR A 21 -0.72 3.87 -9.99
C THR A 21 -1.03 3.68 -8.51
N GLY A 22 -0.99 4.74 -7.70
CA GLY A 22 -1.39 4.69 -6.30
C GLY A 22 -2.85 4.29 -6.10
N LEU A 23 -3.77 4.77 -6.94
CA LEU A 23 -5.18 4.37 -6.94
C LEU A 23 -5.33 2.87 -7.22
N LEU A 24 -4.65 2.35 -8.25
CA LEU A 24 -4.71 0.93 -8.59
C LEU A 24 -4.15 0.05 -7.47
N LEU A 25 -3.04 0.46 -6.85
CA LEU A 25 -2.49 -0.23 -5.67
C LEU A 25 -3.44 -0.18 -4.47
N SER A 26 -4.14 0.93 -4.26
CA SER A 26 -5.16 1.02 -3.22
C SER A 26 -6.34 0.07 -3.45
N LEU A 27 -6.79 -0.07 -4.71
CA LEU A 27 -7.84 -1.04 -5.05
C LEU A 27 -7.37 -2.48 -4.81
N PHE A 28 -6.12 -2.79 -5.17
CA PHE A 28 -5.50 -4.06 -4.81
C PHE A 28 -5.47 -4.26 -3.29
N LEU A 29 -5.06 -3.26 -2.50
CA LEU A 29 -5.05 -3.36 -1.04
C LEU A 29 -6.44 -3.66 -0.46
N ILE A 30 -7.51 -3.08 -1.02
CA ILE A 30 -8.89 -3.36 -0.58
C ILE A 30 -9.25 -4.83 -0.88
N ALA A 31 -9.01 -5.30 -2.11
CA ALA A 31 -9.26 -6.70 -2.48
C ALA A 31 -8.42 -7.67 -1.64
N HIS A 32 -7.16 -7.30 -1.39
CA HIS A 32 -6.23 -8.06 -0.57
C HIS A 32 -6.70 -8.10 0.89
N ALA A 33 -7.19 -6.99 1.46
CA ALA A 33 -7.76 -6.94 2.80
C ALA A 33 -9.02 -7.82 2.91
N ILE A 34 -9.89 -7.81 1.90
CA ILE A 34 -11.08 -8.69 1.85
C ILE A 34 -10.65 -10.16 1.89
N GLY A 35 -9.70 -10.55 1.04
CA GLY A 35 -9.18 -11.92 1.04
C GLY A 35 -8.55 -12.30 2.38
N ASN A 36 -7.69 -11.45 2.94
CA ASN A 36 -7.06 -11.68 4.24
C ASN A 36 -8.08 -11.71 5.40
N SER A 37 -9.18 -10.97 5.31
CA SER A 37 -10.22 -10.97 6.35
C SER A 37 -10.91 -12.33 6.51
N THR A 38 -10.82 -13.22 5.51
CA THR A 38 -11.33 -14.59 5.63
C THR A 38 -10.58 -15.40 6.68
N THR A 39 -9.36 -15.00 7.09
CA THR A 39 -8.66 -15.58 8.24
C THR A 39 -9.46 -15.46 9.55
N PHE A 40 -10.28 -14.43 9.70
CA PHE A 40 -11.17 -14.27 10.86
C PHE A 40 -12.32 -15.29 10.90
N LEU A 41 -12.53 -16.02 9.79
CA LEU A 41 -13.55 -17.08 9.67
C LEU A 41 -12.95 -18.48 9.80
N GLY A 42 -11.64 -18.60 9.99
CA GLY A 42 -10.91 -19.87 10.13
C GLY A 42 -10.02 -20.20 8.92
N LEU A 43 -9.01 -21.04 9.15
CA LEU A 43 -8.02 -21.41 8.12
C LEU A 43 -8.62 -22.15 6.94
N ASP A 44 -9.64 -22.99 7.15
CA ASP A 44 -10.32 -23.71 6.07
C ASP A 44 -10.96 -22.74 5.06
N VAL A 45 -11.61 -21.68 5.56
CA VAL A 45 -12.25 -20.65 4.70
C VAL A 45 -11.20 -19.85 3.95
N PHE A 46 -10.11 -19.47 4.64
CA PHE A 46 -8.99 -18.76 4.02
C PHE A 46 -8.31 -19.59 2.93
N ASN A 47 -8.05 -20.87 3.20
CA ASN A 47 -7.45 -21.78 2.23
C ASN A 47 -8.37 -22.01 1.03
N ALA A 48 -9.66 -22.23 1.25
CA ALA A 48 -10.63 -22.36 0.16
C ALA A 48 -10.67 -21.10 -0.73
N TYR A 49 -10.61 -19.90 -0.13
CA TYR A 49 -10.52 -18.64 -0.87
C TYR A 49 -9.21 -18.53 -1.68
N ALA A 50 -8.07 -18.87 -1.07
CA ALA A 50 -6.76 -18.86 -1.73
C ALA A 50 -6.68 -19.86 -2.90
N GLU A 51 -7.20 -21.08 -2.70
CA GLU A 51 -7.31 -22.11 -3.73
C GLU A 51 -8.20 -21.66 -4.89
N HIS A 52 -9.36 -21.05 -4.59
CA HIS A 52 -10.23 -20.49 -5.62
C HIS A 52 -9.52 -19.42 -6.46
N LEU A 53 -8.79 -18.49 -5.83
CA LEU A 53 -8.02 -17.49 -6.56
C LEU A 53 -6.93 -18.11 -7.45
N HIS A 54 -6.19 -19.09 -6.94
CA HIS A 54 -5.18 -19.79 -7.72
C HIS A 54 -5.79 -20.63 -8.86
N SER A 55 -7.02 -21.13 -8.70
CA SER A 55 -7.73 -21.87 -9.74
C SER A 55 -8.06 -21.04 -10.99
N LEU A 56 -7.98 -19.70 -10.89
CA LEU A 56 -8.12 -18.80 -12.04
C LEU A 56 -6.96 -18.90 -13.05
N GLY A 57 -5.87 -19.62 -12.71
CA GLY A 57 -4.81 -20.02 -13.62
C GLY A 57 -4.18 -18.83 -14.36
N PHE A 58 -4.32 -18.77 -15.68
CA PHE A 58 -3.74 -17.68 -16.48
C PHE A 58 -4.13 -16.27 -15.98
N PHE A 59 -5.36 -16.09 -15.50
CA PHE A 59 -5.80 -14.78 -15.03
C PHE A 59 -5.04 -14.33 -13.78
N ILE A 60 -4.71 -15.24 -12.84
CA ILE A 60 -3.96 -14.83 -11.65
C ILE A 60 -2.55 -14.38 -12.03
N THR A 61 -1.87 -15.09 -12.94
CA THR A 61 -0.55 -14.68 -13.45
C THR A 61 -0.60 -13.33 -14.17
N LEU A 62 -1.66 -13.07 -14.95
CA LEU A 62 -1.86 -11.77 -15.58
C LEU A 62 -2.01 -10.65 -14.54
N PHE A 63 -2.78 -10.88 -13.47
CA PHE A 63 -2.94 -9.93 -12.37
C PHE A 63 -1.61 -9.71 -11.62
N GLU A 64 -0.83 -10.76 -11.36
CA GLU A 64 0.48 -10.66 -10.71
C GLU A 64 1.48 -9.81 -11.52
N ILE A 65 1.62 -10.10 -12.82
CA ILE A 65 2.48 -9.33 -13.73
C ILE A 65 1.99 -7.87 -13.80
N GLY A 66 0.67 -7.67 -13.95
CA GLY A 66 0.07 -6.33 -13.97
C GLY A 66 0.36 -5.55 -12.69
N LEU A 67 0.20 -6.19 -11.53
CA LEU A 67 0.47 -5.57 -10.22
C LEU A 67 1.96 -5.23 -10.07
N LEU A 68 2.86 -6.13 -10.50
CA LEU A 68 4.30 -5.87 -10.49
C LEU A 68 4.67 -4.65 -11.34
N LEU A 69 4.09 -4.53 -12.54
CA LEU A 69 4.31 -3.37 -13.41
C LEU A 69 3.76 -2.07 -12.80
N ILE A 70 2.56 -2.11 -12.21
CA ILE A 70 1.95 -0.95 -11.52
C ILE A 70 2.82 -0.53 -10.33
N PHE A 71 3.24 -1.48 -9.49
CA PHE A 71 4.07 -1.22 -8.32
C PHE A 71 5.45 -0.70 -8.70
N GLY A 72 6.11 -1.30 -9.70
CA GLY A 72 7.39 -0.84 -10.23
C GLY A 72 7.29 0.58 -10.80
N THR A 73 6.23 0.87 -11.54
CA THR A 73 5.96 2.22 -12.07
C THR A 73 5.73 3.22 -10.93
N HIS A 74 4.98 2.85 -9.90
CA HIS A 74 4.73 3.67 -8.73
C HIS A 74 6.04 4.05 -8.02
N ILE A 75 6.92 3.08 -7.76
CA ILE A 75 8.22 3.31 -7.14
C ILE A 75 9.11 4.17 -8.04
N ALA A 76 9.17 3.89 -9.34
CA ALA A 76 9.99 4.65 -10.27
C ALA A 76 9.62 6.14 -10.25
N PHE A 77 8.32 6.47 -10.34
CA PHE A 77 7.87 7.87 -10.25
C PHE A 77 8.04 8.45 -8.84
N ALA A 78 7.87 7.66 -7.78
CA ALA A 78 8.14 8.11 -6.41
C ALA A 78 9.60 8.57 -6.25
N ILE A 79 10.56 7.76 -6.75
CA ILE A 79 12.00 8.07 -6.72
C ILE A 79 12.32 9.29 -7.58
N ILE A 80 11.83 9.32 -8.83
CA ILE A 80 12.05 10.46 -9.74
C ILE A 80 11.55 11.75 -9.09
N LEU A 81 10.32 11.76 -8.59
CA LEU A 81 9.73 12.95 -7.96
C LEU A 81 10.44 13.32 -6.66
N TYR A 82 10.90 12.35 -5.87
CA TYR A 82 11.68 12.59 -4.66
C TYR A 82 12.96 13.36 -4.98
N PHE A 83 13.76 12.86 -5.92
CA PHE A 83 15.02 13.51 -6.31
C PHE A 83 14.80 14.85 -7.00
N GLN A 84 13.81 14.96 -7.90
CA GLN A 84 13.46 16.26 -8.50
C GLN A 84 13.08 17.29 -7.44
N ASN A 85 12.29 16.91 -6.44
CA ASN A 85 11.92 17.78 -5.33
C ASN A 85 13.09 18.08 -4.37
N LEU A 86 14.11 17.22 -4.33
CA LEU A 86 15.32 17.43 -3.53
C LEU A 86 16.25 18.43 -4.22
N TYR A 87 16.53 18.24 -5.51
CA TYR A 87 17.42 19.10 -6.30
C TYR A 87 16.81 20.47 -6.63
N ALA A 88 15.49 20.60 -6.67
CA ALA A 88 14.82 21.89 -6.83
C ALA A 88 14.95 22.83 -5.61
N ARG A 89 15.50 22.35 -4.48
CA ARG A 89 15.70 23.16 -3.26
C ARG A 89 17.00 23.95 -3.36
N THR A 90 16.94 25.14 -3.93
CA THR A 90 18.12 26.03 -4.10
C THR A 90 18.46 26.85 -2.85
N THR A 91 17.52 27.06 -1.92
CA THR A 91 17.77 27.68 -0.60
C THR A 91 16.97 26.97 0.50
N ARG A 92 17.56 26.86 1.71
CA ARG A 92 16.83 26.37 2.89
C ARG A 92 15.77 27.42 3.23
N TYR A 93 14.49 27.07 3.16
CA TYR A 93 13.38 28.01 3.43
C TYR A 93 13.62 28.78 4.73
N LEU A 94 13.85 30.10 4.63
CA LEU A 94 14.01 31.02 5.76
C LEU A 94 12.74 31.11 6.62
N VAL A 95 11.58 30.73 6.06
CA VAL A 95 10.29 30.67 6.75
C VAL A 95 9.55 29.41 6.30
N GLN A 96 9.24 28.50 7.23
CA GLN A 96 8.31 27.38 6.99
C GLN A 96 6.86 27.88 7.07
N LYS A 97 6.45 28.78 6.17
CA LYS A 97 5.05 29.23 6.13
C LYS A 97 4.21 28.16 5.44
N ALA A 98 3.26 27.57 6.16
CA ALA A 98 2.35 26.53 5.69
C ALA A 98 1.25 27.04 4.73
N SER A 99 1.57 27.98 3.82
CA SER A 99 0.68 28.32 2.71
C SER A 99 0.99 27.37 1.55
N GLY A 100 0.40 26.16 1.61
CA GLY A 100 0.62 25.07 0.64
C GLY A 100 1.83 24.16 0.92
N GLY A 101 2.47 24.28 2.09
CA GLY A 101 3.70 23.57 2.47
C GLY A 101 3.57 22.08 2.85
N ARG A 102 4.72 21.43 3.03
CA ARG A 102 4.89 19.99 3.36
C ARG A 102 4.18 19.63 4.68
N THR A 103 2.99 19.03 4.61
CA THR A 103 2.26 18.47 5.77
C THR A 103 3.08 17.37 6.45
N PRO A 104 2.92 17.10 7.76
CA PRO A 104 3.59 15.98 8.43
C PRO A 104 3.49 14.67 7.65
N GLY A 105 2.34 14.42 7.04
CA GLY A 105 2.14 13.28 6.16
C GLY A 105 2.99 13.24 4.90
N SER A 106 3.02 14.34 4.15
CA SER A 106 3.93 14.44 3.00
C SER A 106 5.40 14.39 3.40
N ARG A 107 5.74 14.65 4.68
CA ARG A 107 7.11 14.52 5.20
C ARG A 107 7.50 13.06 5.38
N THR A 108 6.56 12.20 5.77
CA THR A 108 6.79 10.78 6.06
C THR A 108 6.68 9.87 4.84
N MET A 109 6.10 10.33 3.71
CA MET A 109 5.91 9.51 2.49
C MET A 109 7.16 8.76 2.00
N PRO A 110 8.38 9.36 1.92
CA PRO A 110 9.56 8.61 1.48
C PRO A 110 9.98 7.51 2.46
N TYR A 111 9.82 7.75 3.76
CA TYR A 111 10.21 6.81 4.81
C TYR A 111 9.23 5.65 4.90
N THR A 112 7.93 5.94 4.91
CA THR A 112 6.88 4.91 4.87
C THR A 112 6.95 4.10 3.58
N GLY A 113 7.19 4.74 2.43
CA GLY A 113 7.40 4.04 1.16
C GLY A 113 8.60 3.09 1.18
N LEU A 114 9.72 3.48 1.80
CA LEU A 114 10.88 2.60 1.95
C LEU A 114 10.59 1.41 2.88
N ILE A 115 9.90 1.64 4.01
CA ILE A 115 9.48 0.54 4.90
C ILE A 115 8.55 -0.42 4.17
N ILE A 116 7.60 0.09 3.38
CA ILE A 116 6.68 -0.73 2.58
C ILE A 116 7.43 -1.53 1.52
N LEU A 117 8.45 -0.96 0.88
CA LEU A 117 9.28 -1.68 -0.09
C LEU A 117 10.01 -2.87 0.58
N ILE A 118 10.62 -2.65 1.74
CA ILE A 118 11.27 -3.72 2.51
C ILE A 118 10.23 -4.78 2.92
N PHE A 119 9.07 -4.33 3.42
CA PHE A 119 7.95 -5.21 3.76
C PHE A 119 7.50 -6.07 2.58
N ILE A 120 7.33 -5.50 1.39
CA ILE A 120 6.88 -6.24 0.20
C ILE A 120 7.91 -7.29 -0.22
N ILE A 121 9.21 -6.98 -0.15
CA ILE A 121 10.26 -7.96 -0.45
C ILE A 121 10.17 -9.16 0.51
N VAL A 122 10.06 -8.89 1.82
CA VAL A 122 9.91 -9.94 2.84
C VAL A 122 8.59 -10.71 2.63
N HIS A 123 7.48 -10.01 2.46
CA HIS A 123 6.15 -10.58 2.27
C HIS A 123 6.06 -11.51 1.05
N LEU A 124 6.65 -11.11 -0.09
CA LEU A 124 6.72 -11.96 -1.27
C LEU A 124 7.65 -13.16 -1.05
N GLY A 125 8.74 -12.99 -0.30
CA GLY A 125 9.61 -14.09 0.13
C GLY A 125 8.86 -15.12 0.98
N ASP A 126 8.08 -14.64 1.96
CA ASP A 126 7.36 -15.49 2.92
C ASP A 126 6.20 -16.28 2.27
N PHE A 127 5.52 -15.72 1.25
CA PHE A 127 4.25 -16.29 0.77
C PHE A 127 4.15 -16.56 -0.73
N HIS A 128 4.94 -15.88 -1.57
CA HIS A 128 4.86 -16.03 -3.02
C HIS A 128 6.00 -16.87 -3.59
N PHE A 129 7.25 -16.55 -3.22
CA PHE A 129 8.46 -17.21 -3.76
C PHE A 129 8.91 -18.43 -2.97
N ILE A 130 8.36 -18.66 -1.77
CA ILE A 130 8.63 -19.88 -1.01
C ILE A 130 8.08 -21.11 -1.73
N GLU A 131 8.77 -22.24 -1.61
CA GLU A 131 8.24 -23.52 -2.06
C GLU A 131 7.01 -23.89 -1.21
N LYS A 132 5.85 -23.96 -1.86
CA LYS A 132 4.57 -24.24 -1.20
C LYS A 132 4.43 -25.76 -0.99
N THR A 133 5.10 -26.26 0.04
CA THR A 133 4.95 -27.66 0.51
C THR A 133 3.71 -27.87 1.39
N THR A 134 3.07 -26.77 1.81
CA THR A 134 1.86 -26.73 2.62
C THR A 134 0.88 -25.67 2.12
N THR A 135 -0.31 -25.58 2.72
CA THR A 135 -1.32 -24.58 2.37
C THR A 135 -0.86 -23.15 2.68
N ILE A 136 -1.43 -22.14 2.01
CA ILE A 136 -1.09 -20.74 2.30
C ILE A 136 -1.46 -20.36 3.73
N GLY A 137 -2.57 -20.88 4.26
CA GLY A 137 -2.98 -20.67 5.65
C GLY A 137 -1.96 -21.20 6.65
N ASP A 138 -1.37 -22.37 6.39
CA ASP A 138 -0.32 -22.95 7.23
C ASP A 138 0.97 -22.13 7.18
N LEU A 139 1.35 -21.60 6.01
CA LEU A 139 2.47 -20.67 5.89
C LEU A 139 2.22 -19.38 6.70
N VAL A 140 1.01 -18.80 6.60
CA VAL A 140 0.62 -17.62 7.39
C VAL A 140 0.72 -17.91 8.88
N LYS A 141 0.19 -19.06 9.34
CA LYS A 141 0.29 -19.52 10.73
C LYS A 141 1.75 -19.66 11.18
N GLN A 142 2.57 -20.36 10.40
CA GLN A 142 3.97 -20.61 10.72
C GLN A 142 4.76 -19.30 10.84
N THR A 143 4.57 -18.39 9.87
CA THR A 143 5.26 -17.09 9.85
C THR A 143 4.82 -16.22 11.01
N LEU A 144 3.51 -16.06 11.25
CA LEU A 144 2.99 -15.15 12.27
C LEU A 144 3.10 -15.69 13.70
N ASN A 145 3.29 -16.99 13.88
CA ASN A 145 3.65 -17.55 15.20
C ASN A 145 5.09 -17.23 15.62
N GLN A 146 5.95 -16.75 14.71
CA GLN A 146 7.28 -16.25 15.06
C GLN A 146 7.15 -14.79 15.57
N PRO A 147 7.43 -14.50 16.85
CA PRO A 147 7.14 -13.19 17.43
C PRO A 147 7.83 -12.03 16.72
N VAL A 148 9.08 -12.25 16.26
CA VAL A 148 9.85 -11.24 15.52
C VAL A 148 9.20 -10.92 14.17
N ALA A 149 8.72 -11.94 13.46
CA ALA A 149 8.01 -11.75 12.20
C ALA A 149 6.67 -11.03 12.44
N ALA A 150 5.87 -11.45 13.41
CA ALA A 150 4.61 -10.78 13.74
C ALA A 150 4.81 -9.30 14.08
N LEU A 151 5.80 -8.96 14.91
CA LEU A 151 6.13 -7.57 15.24
C LEU A 151 6.59 -6.78 14.01
N PHE A 152 7.40 -7.38 13.14
CA PHE A 152 7.79 -6.76 11.87
C PHE A 152 6.57 -6.44 11.00
N TYR A 153 5.63 -7.38 10.85
CA TYR A 153 4.40 -7.18 10.09
C TYR A 153 3.53 -6.07 10.71
N ILE A 154 3.39 -6.01 12.05
CA ILE A 154 2.65 -4.93 12.73
C ILE A 154 3.26 -3.55 12.44
N VAL A 155 4.59 -3.43 12.53
CA VAL A 155 5.30 -2.17 12.23
C VAL A 155 5.15 -1.79 10.75
N ALA A 156 5.26 -2.76 9.85
CA ALA A 156 5.04 -2.54 8.42
C ALA A 156 3.61 -2.07 8.13
N MET A 157 2.60 -2.64 8.80
CA MET A 157 1.21 -2.23 8.64
C MET A 157 0.97 -0.81 9.14
N ALA A 158 1.62 -0.38 10.23
CA ALA A 158 1.59 1.01 10.66
C ALA A 158 2.16 1.95 9.58
N ALA A 159 3.24 1.56 8.90
CA ALA A 159 3.77 2.33 7.77
C ALA A 159 2.79 2.37 6.58
N VAL A 160 2.13 1.25 6.24
CA VAL A 160 1.08 1.19 5.21
C VAL A 160 -0.06 2.15 5.55
N ILE A 161 -0.59 2.11 6.78
CA ILE A 161 -1.68 2.99 7.25
C ILE A 161 -1.30 4.46 7.06
N LEU A 162 -0.11 4.85 7.53
CA LEU A 162 0.36 6.22 7.36
C LEU A 162 0.51 6.58 5.88
N HIS A 163 1.08 5.70 5.06
CA HIS A 163 1.27 5.93 3.64
C HIS A 163 -0.05 6.12 2.89
N ILE A 164 -1.03 5.23 3.09
CA ILE A 164 -2.32 5.28 2.38
C ILE A 164 -3.22 6.41 2.89
N SER A 165 -3.15 6.78 4.19
CA SER A 165 -3.92 7.92 4.71
C SER A 165 -3.59 9.22 3.96
N HIS A 166 -2.31 9.42 3.64
CA HIS A 166 -1.85 10.56 2.85
C HIS A 166 -2.02 10.33 1.35
N GLY A 167 -1.78 9.12 0.88
CA GLY A 167 -1.99 8.71 -0.49
C GLY A 167 -3.41 9.04 -0.95
N PHE A 168 -4.42 8.49 -0.28
CA PHE A 168 -5.83 8.69 -0.64
C PHE A 168 -6.22 10.16 -0.70
N TRP A 169 -5.84 10.98 0.29
CA TRP A 169 -6.12 12.41 0.24
C TRP A 169 -5.41 13.09 -0.95
N SER A 170 -4.15 12.75 -1.20
CA SER A 170 -3.38 13.31 -2.32
C SER A 170 -3.94 12.89 -3.70
N LEU A 171 -4.61 11.74 -3.80
CA LEU A 171 -5.28 11.30 -5.03
C LEU A 171 -6.38 12.29 -5.43
N PHE A 172 -7.27 12.65 -4.50
CA PHE A 172 -8.35 13.61 -4.78
C PHE A 172 -7.84 14.98 -5.21
N GLN A 173 -6.71 15.43 -4.64
CA GLN A 173 -6.06 16.66 -5.05
C GLN A 173 -5.46 16.57 -6.45
N THR A 174 -4.87 15.42 -6.80
CA THR A 174 -4.20 15.24 -8.09
C THR A 174 -5.21 15.09 -9.24
N PHE A 175 -6.34 14.44 -8.99
CA PHE A 175 -7.44 14.33 -9.96
C PHE A 175 -8.35 15.57 -10.00
N GLY A 176 -8.10 16.58 -9.16
CA GLY A 176 -8.87 17.82 -9.15
C GLY A 176 -10.29 17.65 -8.59
N VAL A 177 -10.55 16.59 -7.82
CA VAL A 177 -11.85 16.31 -7.21
C VAL A 177 -12.06 17.20 -5.98
N ASN A 178 -10.99 17.66 -5.33
CA ASN A 178 -11.06 18.46 -4.10
C ASN A 178 -11.83 19.79 -4.31
N HIS A 179 -12.69 20.13 -3.35
CA HIS A 179 -13.48 21.36 -3.34
C HIS A 179 -13.84 21.77 -1.91
N PRO A 180 -13.78 23.08 -1.55
CA PRO A 180 -14.03 23.55 -0.19
C PRO A 180 -15.34 23.05 0.46
N LYS A 181 -16.39 22.87 -0.35
CA LYS A 181 -17.71 22.37 0.09
C LYS A 181 -17.67 20.97 0.71
N TYR A 182 -16.82 20.08 0.21
CA TYR A 182 -16.83 18.66 0.59
C TYR A 182 -15.44 18.07 0.89
N ASP A 183 -14.39 18.90 0.91
CA ASP A 183 -13.04 18.50 1.33
C ASP A 183 -13.00 17.90 2.73
N CYS A 184 -13.81 18.43 3.66
CA CYS A 184 -13.92 17.87 5.01
C CYS A 184 -14.44 16.43 4.97
N THR A 185 -15.52 16.20 4.22
CA THR A 185 -16.12 14.86 4.05
C THR A 185 -15.17 13.89 3.37
N LEU A 186 -14.48 14.32 2.30
CA LEU A 186 -13.48 13.50 1.63
C LEU A 186 -12.34 13.10 2.58
N ARG A 187 -11.80 14.04 3.35
CA ARG A 187 -10.75 13.76 4.33
C ARG A 187 -11.20 12.75 5.38
N SER A 188 -12.37 12.95 5.98
CA SER A 188 -12.93 12.00 6.94
C SER A 188 -13.19 10.62 6.33
N GLY A 189 -13.69 10.57 5.09
CA GLY A 189 -13.88 9.31 4.36
C GLY A 189 -12.57 8.58 4.10
N THR A 190 -11.51 9.29 3.68
CA THR A 190 -10.18 8.70 3.48
C THR A 190 -9.56 8.18 4.77
N LEU A 191 -9.78 8.89 5.87
CA LEU A 191 -9.33 8.45 7.18
C LEU A 191 -10.10 7.20 7.63
N GLY A 192 -11.43 7.20 7.48
CA GLY A 192 -12.27 6.05 7.80
C GLY A 192 -11.87 4.79 7.03
N LEU A 193 -11.71 4.89 5.70
CA LEU A 193 -11.24 3.78 4.87
C LEU A 193 -9.86 3.28 5.31
N THR A 194 -8.94 4.20 5.62
CA THR A 194 -7.59 3.86 6.06
C THR A 194 -7.60 3.14 7.41
N ILE A 195 -8.43 3.59 8.36
CA ILE A 195 -8.59 2.93 9.65
C ILE A 195 -9.15 1.52 9.45
N ILE A 196 -10.20 1.35 8.64
CA ILE A 196 -10.80 0.03 8.38
C ILE A 196 -9.76 -0.94 7.79
N LEU A 197 -9.07 -0.54 6.71
CA LEU A 197 -8.04 -1.38 6.08
C LEU A 197 -6.89 -1.67 7.05
N GLY A 198 -6.45 -0.64 7.78
CA GLY A 198 -5.39 -0.75 8.78
C GLY A 198 -5.74 -1.74 9.89
N THR A 199 -6.95 -1.65 10.42
CA THR A 199 -7.44 -2.54 11.47
C THR A 199 -7.45 -3.99 10.98
N VAL A 200 -7.98 -4.26 9.78
CA VAL A 200 -7.96 -5.63 9.21
C VAL A 200 -6.54 -6.18 9.16
N PHE A 201 -5.59 -5.44 8.58
CA PHE A 201 -4.23 -5.95 8.42
C PHE A 201 -3.44 -6.03 9.72
N VAL A 202 -3.65 -5.12 10.68
CA VAL A 202 -2.94 -5.14 11.97
C VAL A 202 -3.49 -6.22 12.90
N LEU A 203 -4.80 -6.48 12.88
CA LEU A 203 -5.42 -7.47 13.75
C LEU A 203 -4.93 -8.89 13.46
N ILE A 204 -4.66 -9.25 12.20
CA ILE A 204 -4.20 -10.60 11.85
C ILE A 204 -2.89 -10.98 12.57
N PRO A 205 -1.76 -10.27 12.40
CA PRO A 205 -0.51 -10.58 13.11
C PRO A 205 -0.61 -10.32 14.62
N LEU A 206 -1.42 -9.35 15.05
CA LEU A 206 -1.64 -9.10 16.48
C LEU A 206 -2.33 -10.28 17.15
N LEU A 207 -3.43 -10.77 16.59
CA LEU A 207 -4.18 -11.90 17.12
C LEU A 207 -3.34 -13.18 17.03
N ALA A 208 -2.61 -13.41 15.94
CA ALA A 208 -1.69 -14.55 15.86
C ALA A 208 -0.62 -14.52 16.96
N LEU A 209 -0.12 -13.33 17.31
CA LEU A 209 0.89 -13.15 18.37
C LEU A 209 0.34 -13.36 19.78
N VAL A 210 -0.88 -12.91 20.07
CA VAL A 210 -1.44 -12.88 21.44
C VAL A 210 -2.45 -14.00 21.72
N TRP A 211 -2.98 -14.64 20.68
CA TRP A 211 -3.99 -15.69 20.78
C TRP A 211 -3.62 -16.90 19.93
N SER A 212 -3.06 -17.92 20.57
CA SER A 212 -2.62 -19.16 19.92
C SER A 212 -3.74 -19.92 19.20
N GLY A 213 -5.00 -19.70 19.57
CA GLY A 213 -6.17 -20.32 18.93
C GLY A 213 -6.66 -19.63 17.66
N PHE A 214 -6.14 -18.45 17.30
CA PHE A 214 -6.66 -17.66 16.17
C PHE A 214 -6.48 -18.34 14.81
N LEU A 215 -5.27 -18.84 14.54
CA LEU A 215 -4.92 -19.56 13.31
C LEU A 215 -4.81 -21.08 13.57
N SER A 216 -5.67 -21.61 14.44
CA SER A 216 -5.68 -23.02 14.81
C SER A 216 -6.79 -23.79 14.12
#